data_AF-A0A437LZ79-F1
#
_entry.id   AF-A0A437LZ79-F1
#
_cell.length_a   1.000
_cell.length_b   1.000
_cell.length_c   1.000
_cell.angle_alpha   90.00
_cell.angle_beta   90.00
_cell.angle_gamma   90.00
#
_symmetry.space_group_name_H-M   'P 1'
#
loop_
_entity.id
_entity.type
_entity.pdbx_description
1 polymer ?
#
loop_
_entity_poly.entity_id
_entity_poly.type
_entity_poly.pdbx_seq_one_letter_code
_entity_poly.pdbx_strand_id
1 'polypeptide(L)'
;MRRQRPERLVRSLSVSGMRHSYMEHYNISRLVRNVILYHVAAMPGFLAESLPPDASLYPAPGTAIAAEDGEVLLTILRPEVNLALWHRPIPEDFTQGLAPLLAHAPFCAEAEGIVGEATDQLAARLPCPAPLDLLLDIRRLAVAFSVLAECDGRARLRLEAITGPGCPRWHADAVGLRMLCTYRGAGTQWLCRQGGAALARTLPAGPHRAAGQMAPGTVAVLKGERFPGNAGLGCIHRSPPAGAARLLLCIDQPGRIPVA
;
A
#
# COMPACT_ATOMS: atom_id res chain seq x y z
N MET A 1 36.70 18.22 -60.12
CA MET A 1 37.09 18.46 -58.71
C MET A 1 35.96 18.01 -57.80
N ARG A 2 36.29 17.12 -56.85
CA ARG A 2 35.37 16.41 -55.95
C ARG A 2 34.59 17.38 -55.04
N ARG A 3 33.28 17.22 -54.92
CA ARG A 3 32.48 17.75 -53.80
C ARG A 3 32.20 16.59 -52.82
N GLN A 4 32.80 16.66 -51.64
CA GLN A 4 32.58 15.72 -50.53
C GLN A 4 31.16 15.88 -49.97
N ARG A 5 30.48 14.77 -49.73
CA ARG A 5 29.28 14.70 -48.87
C ARG A 5 29.75 14.61 -47.41
N PRO A 6 29.11 15.28 -46.44
CA PRO A 6 29.35 14.98 -45.03
C PRO A 6 28.52 13.76 -44.62
N GLU A 7 29.21 12.76 -44.07
CA GLU A 7 28.64 11.58 -43.44
C GLU A 7 27.91 11.98 -42.15
N ARG A 8 26.66 11.51 -41.97
CA ARG A 8 25.93 11.63 -40.70
C ARG A 8 26.53 10.62 -39.72
N LEU A 9 27.25 11.13 -38.72
CA LEU A 9 27.64 10.40 -37.54
C LEU A 9 26.38 10.07 -36.71
N VAL A 10 25.87 8.85 -36.85
CA VAL A 10 24.86 8.30 -35.93
C VAL A 10 25.61 7.98 -34.62
N ARG A 11 25.57 8.89 -33.66
CA ARG A 11 25.99 8.61 -32.29
C ARG A 11 24.96 7.65 -31.68
N SER A 12 25.33 6.39 -31.57
CA SER A 12 24.68 5.43 -30.69
C SER A 12 24.77 5.97 -29.26
N LEU A 13 23.63 6.36 -28.69
CA LEU A 13 23.52 6.65 -27.26
C LEU A 13 23.47 5.31 -26.53
N SER A 14 24.58 4.96 -25.89
CA SER A 14 24.65 3.78 -25.01
C SER A 14 23.66 3.93 -23.87
N VAL A 15 22.67 3.05 -23.80
CA VAL A 15 21.70 2.92 -22.70
C VAL A 15 22.37 2.22 -21.50
N SER A 16 23.52 2.74 -21.05
CA SER A 16 24.31 2.17 -19.96
C SER A 16 24.47 3.09 -18.75
N GLY A 17 23.99 4.34 -18.82
CA GLY A 17 24.18 5.34 -17.75
C GLY A 17 23.01 5.50 -16.77
N MET A 18 21.84 4.89 -17.02
CA MET A 18 20.59 5.23 -16.30
C MET A 18 20.07 4.10 -15.40
N ARG A 19 20.93 3.14 -15.02
CA ARG A 19 20.56 2.02 -14.13
C ARG A 19 21.26 2.03 -12.77
N HIS A 20 22.32 2.82 -12.58
CA HIS A 20 23.07 2.84 -11.32
C HIS A 20 22.60 3.91 -10.31
N SER A 21 21.83 4.91 -10.76
CA SER A 21 21.40 6.03 -9.88
C SER A 21 20.17 5.72 -9.02
N TYR A 22 19.41 4.65 -9.31
CA TYR A 22 18.16 4.37 -8.61
C TYR A 22 18.33 3.54 -7.33
N MET A 23 19.41 2.76 -7.19
CA MET A 23 19.64 1.95 -5.99
C MET A 23 20.30 2.73 -4.84
N GLU A 24 20.98 3.86 -5.10
CA GLU A 24 21.58 4.66 -4.02
C GLU A 24 20.55 5.46 -3.21
N HIS A 25 19.36 5.72 -3.75
CA HIS A 25 18.32 6.51 -3.06
C HIS A 25 17.49 5.73 -2.02
N TYR A 26 17.52 4.39 -2.04
CA TYR A 26 16.84 3.57 -1.03
C TYR A 26 17.82 2.68 -0.27
N ASN A 27 18.91 3.28 0.21
CA ASN A 27 19.77 2.66 1.19
C ASN A 27 19.06 2.71 2.55
N ILE A 28 18.07 1.81 2.73
CA ILE A 28 17.31 1.68 3.98
C ILE A 28 18.34 1.41 5.07
N SER A 29 18.62 2.43 5.89
CA SER A 29 19.62 2.28 6.93
C SER A 29 19.25 1.12 7.83
N ARG A 30 20.26 0.41 8.35
CA ARG A 30 20.08 -0.70 9.28
C ARG A 30 19.16 -0.32 10.46
N LEU A 31 19.16 0.96 10.84
CA LEU A 31 18.29 1.52 11.87
C LEU A 31 16.82 1.55 11.44
N VAL A 32 16.50 2.04 10.24
CA VAL A 32 15.12 2.07 9.69
C VAL A 32 14.58 0.66 9.56
N ARG A 33 15.40 -0.28 9.06
CA ARG A 33 15.05 -1.70 9.01
C ARG A 33 14.75 -2.24 10.40
N ASN A 34 15.62 -2.00 11.39
CA ASN A 34 15.40 -2.49 12.76
C ASN A 34 14.16 -1.90 13.43
N VAL A 35 13.79 -0.64 13.13
CA VAL A 35 12.56 -0.04 13.64
C VAL A 35 11.34 -0.72 13.03
N ILE A 36 11.33 -0.98 11.72
CA ILE A 36 10.25 -1.71 11.06
C ILE A 36 10.17 -3.12 11.66
N LEU A 37 11.30 -3.83 11.74
CA LEU A 37 11.37 -5.15 12.37
C LEU A 37 10.87 -5.12 13.81
N TYR A 38 11.22 -4.13 14.62
CA TYR A 38 10.73 -4.06 16.01
C TYR A 38 9.21 -3.89 16.07
N HIS A 39 8.63 -3.06 15.22
CA HIS A 39 7.18 -2.78 15.24
C HIS A 39 6.36 -3.88 14.55
N VAL A 40 6.98 -4.62 13.62
CA VAL A 40 6.38 -5.72 12.88
C VAL A 40 6.58 -7.06 13.59
N ALA A 41 7.77 -7.34 14.15
CA ALA A 41 8.15 -8.57 14.85
C ALA A 41 7.73 -8.61 16.32
N ALA A 42 7.25 -7.50 16.91
CA ALA A 42 6.61 -7.53 18.23
C ALA A 42 5.21 -8.21 18.21
N MET A 43 4.81 -8.82 17.09
CA MET A 43 3.61 -9.65 16.94
C MET A 43 4.01 -11.14 17.03
N PRO A 44 3.29 -11.99 17.78
CA PRO A 44 3.72 -13.36 18.06
C PRO A 44 3.81 -14.23 16.78
N GLY A 45 4.94 -14.94 16.60
CA GLY A 45 5.16 -15.88 15.49
C GLY A 45 6.57 -15.93 14.86
N PHE A 46 7.59 -15.36 15.49
CA PHE A 46 8.89 -15.12 14.83
C PHE A 46 9.84 -16.34 14.80
N LEU A 47 10.21 -16.77 13.60
CA LEU A 47 11.47 -17.47 13.31
C LEU A 47 12.19 -16.68 12.21
N ALA A 48 13.31 -16.05 12.56
CA ALA A 48 14.20 -15.42 11.58
C ALA A 48 14.89 -16.49 10.73
N GLU A 49 14.38 -16.76 9.54
CA GLU A 49 15.13 -17.48 8.52
C GLU A 49 15.59 -16.55 7.39
N SER A 50 16.86 -16.74 7.05
CA SER A 50 17.64 -16.00 6.06
C SER A 50 16.96 -15.88 4.70
N LEU A 51 17.04 -14.65 4.13
CA LEU A 51 16.78 -14.32 2.72
C LEU A 51 17.21 -15.45 1.76
N PRO A 52 16.34 -15.94 0.85
CA PRO A 52 16.76 -16.82 -0.24
C PRO A 52 17.04 -16.00 -1.53
N PRO A 53 17.62 -16.57 -2.59
CA PRO A 53 18.95 -16.23 -3.07
C PRO A 53 18.95 -15.57 -4.46
N ASP A 54 20.14 -15.07 -4.84
CA ASP A 54 20.65 -14.78 -6.19
C ASP A 54 19.85 -13.85 -7.13
N ALA A 55 20.55 -12.87 -7.69
CA ALA A 55 20.04 -11.74 -8.47
C ALA A 55 19.54 -12.11 -9.88
N SER A 56 19.04 -13.33 -10.12
CA SER A 56 18.57 -13.79 -11.43
C SER A 56 17.05 -14.01 -11.54
N LEU A 57 16.28 -13.73 -10.49
CA LEU A 57 14.81 -13.91 -10.45
C LEU A 57 14.05 -12.61 -10.12
N TYR A 58 14.40 -11.49 -10.74
CA TYR A 58 13.63 -10.26 -10.53
C TYR A 58 12.23 -10.39 -11.15
N PRO A 59 11.16 -10.25 -10.35
CA PRO A 59 9.80 -10.22 -10.89
C PRO A 59 9.63 -9.09 -11.91
N ALA A 60 8.73 -9.27 -12.87
CA ALA A 60 8.36 -8.17 -13.77
C ALA A 60 7.78 -6.99 -12.94
N PRO A 61 8.00 -5.72 -13.34
CA PRO A 61 7.38 -4.58 -12.67
C PRO A 61 5.86 -4.78 -12.50
N GLY A 62 5.30 -4.28 -11.40
CA GLY A 62 3.88 -4.51 -11.06
C GLY A 62 3.62 -5.81 -10.31
N THR A 63 4.65 -6.37 -9.66
CA THR A 63 4.56 -7.61 -8.88
C THR A 63 3.86 -7.40 -7.54
N ALA A 64 3.08 -8.40 -7.15
CA ALA A 64 2.55 -8.55 -5.80
C ALA A 64 3.34 -9.62 -5.04
N ILE A 65 3.77 -9.32 -3.81
CA ILE A 65 4.41 -10.28 -2.90
C ILE A 65 3.56 -10.42 -1.66
N ALA A 66 3.33 -11.66 -1.23
CA ALA A 66 2.52 -11.98 -0.07
C ALA A 66 3.26 -12.93 0.89
N ALA A 67 3.10 -12.72 2.19
CA ALA A 67 3.60 -13.63 3.22
C ALA A 67 2.79 -13.51 4.51
N GLU A 68 2.99 -14.45 5.43
CA GLU A 68 2.39 -14.43 6.78
C GLU A 68 3.20 -13.61 7.78
N ASP A 69 4.49 -13.38 7.49
CA ASP A 69 5.35 -12.48 8.25
C ASP A 69 5.21 -11.04 7.73
N GLY A 70 5.11 -10.07 8.64
CA GLY A 70 4.93 -8.68 8.27
C GLY A 70 6.16 -8.02 7.64
N GLU A 71 7.34 -8.65 7.71
CA GLU A 71 8.55 -8.23 6.99
C GLU A 71 8.30 -8.10 5.49
N VAL A 72 7.31 -8.84 4.95
CA VAL A 72 6.90 -8.72 3.54
C VAL A 72 6.54 -7.29 3.14
N LEU A 73 6.07 -6.46 4.08
CA LEU A 73 5.76 -5.06 3.79
C LEU A 73 6.99 -4.26 3.34
N LEU A 74 8.20 -4.64 3.76
CA LEU A 74 9.46 -4.02 3.30
C LEU A 74 9.70 -4.24 1.81
N THR A 75 9.17 -5.33 1.24
CA THR A 75 9.37 -5.64 -0.18
C THR A 75 8.81 -4.56 -1.10
N ILE A 76 7.87 -3.72 -0.62
CA ILE A 76 7.32 -2.60 -1.38
C ILE A 76 8.38 -1.60 -1.83
N LEU A 77 9.51 -1.52 -1.12
CA LEU A 77 10.59 -0.59 -1.44
C LEU A 77 11.42 -1.07 -2.64
N ARG A 78 11.27 -2.33 -3.07
CA ARG A 78 11.87 -2.84 -4.31
C ARG A 78 11.19 -2.20 -5.53
N PRO A 79 11.92 -1.71 -6.54
CA PRO A 79 11.35 -1.04 -7.71
C PRO A 79 10.24 -1.82 -8.43
N GLU A 80 10.37 -3.14 -8.49
CA GLU A 80 9.47 -4.04 -9.22
C GLU A 80 8.19 -4.43 -8.47
N VAL A 81 8.13 -4.20 -7.15
CA VAL A 81 7.00 -4.57 -6.29
C VAL A 81 6.05 -3.40 -6.16
N ASN A 82 4.79 -3.57 -6.57
CA ASN A 82 3.77 -2.52 -6.44
C ASN A 82 2.69 -2.86 -5.42
N LEU A 83 2.71 -4.08 -4.91
CA LEU A 83 1.81 -4.54 -3.86
C LEU A 83 2.56 -5.49 -2.92
N ALA A 84 2.59 -5.14 -1.63
CA ALA A 84 3.03 -6.04 -0.56
C ALA A 84 1.83 -6.40 0.31
N LEU A 85 1.61 -7.70 0.55
CA LEU A 85 0.47 -8.25 1.28
C LEU A 85 0.96 -9.02 2.50
N TRP A 86 0.60 -8.55 3.68
CA TRP A 86 0.81 -9.27 4.93
C TRP A 86 -0.48 -9.97 5.35
N HIS A 87 -0.47 -11.30 5.23
CA HIS A 87 -1.53 -12.19 5.65
C HIS A 87 -1.37 -12.54 7.12
N ARG A 88 -1.89 -11.66 7.99
CA ARG A 88 -1.92 -11.90 9.42
C ARG A 88 -3.24 -12.53 9.87
N PRO A 89 -3.23 -13.37 10.91
CA PRO A 89 -4.46 -13.77 11.57
C PRO A 89 -5.11 -12.56 12.26
N ILE A 90 -6.44 -12.47 12.19
CA ILE A 90 -7.23 -11.59 13.06
C ILE A 90 -8.10 -12.49 13.94
N PRO A 91 -8.00 -12.40 15.28
CA PRO A 91 -8.85 -13.15 16.19
C PRO A 91 -10.34 -12.92 15.91
N GLU A 92 -11.16 -13.95 16.10
CA GLU A 92 -12.60 -13.83 15.89
C GLU A 92 -13.21 -12.80 16.85
N ASP A 93 -12.80 -12.80 18.12
CA ASP A 93 -13.24 -11.84 19.13
C ASP A 93 -12.95 -10.38 18.74
N PHE A 94 -11.79 -10.13 18.12
CA PHE A 94 -11.45 -8.82 17.56
C PHE A 94 -12.49 -8.42 16.51
N THR A 95 -12.81 -9.32 15.58
CA THR A 95 -13.75 -9.06 14.49
C THR A 95 -15.17 -8.85 15.00
N GLN A 96 -15.61 -9.64 15.98
CA GLN A 96 -16.93 -9.51 16.59
C GLN A 96 -17.08 -8.19 17.37
N GLY A 97 -16.02 -7.76 18.07
CA GLY A 97 -15.97 -6.49 18.78
C GLY A 97 -16.17 -5.25 17.90
N LEU A 98 -16.07 -5.37 16.57
CA LEU A 98 -16.31 -4.28 15.62
C LEU A 98 -17.78 -4.09 15.24
N ALA A 99 -18.67 -5.00 15.65
CA ALA A 99 -20.09 -4.94 15.28
C ALA A 99 -20.79 -3.63 15.72
N PRO A 100 -20.57 -3.09 16.95
CA PRO A 100 -21.16 -1.83 17.37
C PRO A 100 -20.72 -0.64 16.49
N LEU A 101 -19.44 -0.61 16.10
CA LEU A 101 -18.92 0.43 15.23
C LEU A 101 -19.53 0.33 13.82
N LEU A 102 -19.62 -0.88 13.27
CA LEU A 102 -20.21 -1.09 11.94
C LEU A 102 -21.72 -0.83 11.88
N ALA A 103 -22.43 -0.91 13.01
CA ALA A 103 -23.85 -0.56 13.09
C ALA A 103 -24.13 0.92 12.79
N HIS A 104 -23.12 1.78 12.87
CA HIS A 104 -23.20 3.20 12.52
C HIS A 104 -22.85 3.49 11.05
N ALA A 105 -22.72 2.45 10.20
CA ALA A 105 -22.42 2.66 8.79
C ALA A 105 -23.57 3.39 8.07
N PRO A 106 -23.28 4.34 7.15
CA PRO A 106 -21.95 4.77 6.74
C PRO A 106 -21.35 5.85 7.66
N PHE A 107 -20.04 5.80 7.86
CA PHE A 107 -19.29 6.90 8.47
C PHE A 107 -17.87 6.96 7.90
N CYS A 108 -17.24 8.14 7.99
CA CYS A 108 -15.83 8.34 7.69
C CYS A 108 -15.21 9.22 8.78
N ALA A 109 -14.24 8.68 9.51
CA ALA A 109 -13.42 9.41 10.45
C ALA A 109 -12.01 9.54 9.88
N GLU A 110 -11.46 10.74 9.90
CA GLU A 110 -10.11 11.03 9.42
C GLU A 110 -9.33 11.79 10.49
N ALA A 111 -8.02 11.60 10.55
CA ALA A 111 -7.10 12.42 11.35
C ALA A 111 -5.71 12.40 10.71
N GLU A 112 -4.93 13.46 10.93
CA GLU A 112 -3.56 13.56 10.41
C GLU A 112 -2.68 14.22 11.46
N GLY A 113 -1.47 13.71 11.63
CA GLY A 113 -0.53 14.24 12.62
C GLY A 113 0.55 13.23 12.96
N ILE A 114 1.21 13.45 14.09
CA ILE A 114 2.07 12.43 14.71
C ILE A 114 1.20 11.22 15.05
N VAL A 115 1.67 10.01 14.77
CA VAL A 115 0.85 8.79 14.84
C VAL A 115 0.07 8.65 16.16
N GLY A 116 0.70 8.99 17.29
CA GLY A 116 0.05 9.01 18.60
C GLY A 116 -1.20 9.89 18.61
N GLU A 117 -1.01 11.18 18.35
CA GLU A 117 -2.05 12.21 18.33
C GLU A 117 -3.11 11.96 17.25
N ALA A 118 -2.69 11.53 16.06
CA ALA A 118 -3.59 11.21 14.96
C ALA A 118 -4.53 10.06 15.32
N THR A 119 -4.04 9.05 16.05
CA THR A 119 -4.86 7.94 16.54
C THR A 119 -5.89 8.43 17.56
N ASP A 120 -5.49 9.30 18.49
CA ASP A 120 -6.38 9.83 19.52
C ASP A 120 -7.47 10.74 18.92
N GLN A 121 -7.08 11.59 17.96
CA GLN A 121 -8.01 12.42 17.19
C GLN A 121 -8.97 11.59 16.32
N LEU A 122 -8.47 10.51 15.71
CA LEU A 122 -9.31 9.57 14.95
C LEU A 122 -10.37 8.96 15.87
N ALA A 123 -9.97 8.47 17.04
CA ALA A 123 -10.87 7.87 18.02
C ALA A 123 -11.97 8.85 18.48
N ALA A 124 -11.62 10.12 18.72
CA ALA A 124 -12.56 11.16 19.10
C ALA A 124 -13.59 11.53 18.00
N ARG A 125 -13.31 11.20 16.74
CA ARG A 125 -14.17 11.47 15.58
C ARG A 125 -15.06 10.28 15.18
N LEU A 126 -14.92 9.14 15.85
CA LEU A 126 -15.75 7.96 15.59
C LEU A 126 -17.17 8.16 16.13
N PRO A 127 -18.19 7.55 15.49
CA PRO A 127 -19.58 7.70 15.91
C PRO A 127 -19.89 7.04 17.27
N CYS A 128 -19.04 6.13 17.72
CA CYS A 128 -19.08 5.52 19.03
C CYS A 128 -17.66 5.15 19.49
N PRO A 129 -17.44 4.88 20.79
CA PRO A 129 -16.16 4.37 21.26
C PRO A 129 -15.71 3.13 20.48
N ALA A 130 -14.46 3.13 20.02
CA ALA A 130 -13.84 1.96 19.39
C ALA A 130 -13.25 1.00 20.43
N PRO A 131 -13.19 -0.31 20.14
CA PRO A 131 -12.42 -1.25 20.94
C PRO A 131 -10.94 -0.82 21.05
N LEU A 132 -10.34 -1.00 22.22
CA LEU A 132 -8.95 -0.64 22.46
C LEU A 132 -8.00 -1.37 21.50
N ASP A 133 -8.24 -2.66 21.23
CA ASP A 133 -7.40 -3.46 20.33
C ASP A 133 -7.39 -2.91 18.91
N LEU A 134 -8.51 -2.36 18.42
CA LEU A 134 -8.58 -1.71 17.11
C LEU A 134 -7.67 -0.47 17.08
N LEU A 135 -7.73 0.37 18.11
CA LEU A 135 -6.90 1.58 18.20
C LEU A 135 -5.42 1.24 18.32
N LEU A 136 -5.06 0.20 19.07
CA LEU A 136 -3.69 -0.30 19.17
C LEU A 136 -3.18 -0.86 17.84
N ASP A 137 -4.00 -1.61 17.10
CA ASP A 137 -3.63 -2.10 15.76
C ASP A 137 -3.44 -0.95 14.76
N ILE A 138 -4.39 -0.01 14.71
CA ILE A 138 -4.28 1.19 13.87
C ILE A 138 -2.98 1.96 14.18
N ARG A 139 -2.67 2.17 15.46
CA ARG A 139 -1.45 2.86 15.88
C ARG A 139 -0.20 2.11 15.42
N ARG A 140 -0.12 0.79 15.58
CA ARG A 140 1.02 -0.03 15.14
C ARG A 140 1.22 0.04 13.63
N LEU A 141 0.14 -0.12 12.86
CA LEU A 141 0.16 -0.01 11.40
C LEU A 141 0.58 1.39 10.94
N ALA A 142 0.09 2.43 11.62
CA ALA A 142 0.47 3.81 11.32
C ALA A 142 1.95 4.10 11.62
N VAL A 143 2.51 3.53 12.70
CA VAL A 143 3.96 3.60 12.95
C VAL A 143 4.72 2.90 11.83
N ALA A 144 4.39 1.64 11.51
CA ALA A 144 5.06 0.89 10.45
C ALA A 144 4.99 1.63 9.10
N PHE A 145 3.82 2.17 8.75
CA PHE A 145 3.63 2.97 7.56
C PHE A 145 4.50 4.24 7.56
N SER A 146 4.53 4.99 8.67
CA SER A 146 5.32 6.23 8.75
C SER A 146 6.81 6.00 8.51
N VAL A 147 7.32 4.81 8.87
CA VAL A 147 8.70 4.42 8.63
C VAL A 147 8.91 3.99 7.18
N LEU A 148 8.01 3.16 6.63
CA LEU A 148 8.05 2.73 5.22
C LEU A 148 7.96 3.91 4.24
N ALA A 149 7.15 4.91 4.58
CA ALA A 149 6.88 6.08 3.75
C ALA A 149 7.74 7.29 4.10
N GLU A 150 8.70 7.14 5.03
CA GLU A 150 9.65 8.19 5.46
C GLU A 150 8.95 9.51 5.86
N CYS A 151 7.91 9.40 6.69
CA CYS A 151 7.04 10.51 7.07
C CYS A 151 7.31 11.06 8.49
N ASP A 152 8.53 10.88 9.03
CA ASP A 152 8.94 11.41 10.35
C ASP A 152 7.94 11.11 11.49
N GLY A 153 7.42 9.88 11.54
CA GLY A 153 6.45 9.47 12.56
C GLY A 153 5.05 10.09 12.40
N ARG A 154 4.75 10.69 11.24
CA ARG A 154 3.45 11.25 10.88
C ARG A 154 2.70 10.35 9.91
N ALA A 155 1.38 10.40 9.97
CA ALA A 155 0.50 9.70 9.05
C ALA A 155 -0.85 10.40 8.94
N ARG A 156 -1.54 10.20 7.81
CA ARG A 156 -2.97 10.47 7.67
C ARG A 156 -3.73 9.16 7.81
N LEU A 157 -4.61 9.10 8.79
CA LEU A 157 -5.46 7.96 9.10
C LEU A 157 -6.87 8.24 8.63
N ARG A 158 -7.50 7.23 8.01
CA ARG A 158 -8.93 7.24 7.71
C ARG A 158 -9.52 5.88 8.02
N LEU A 159 -10.53 5.86 8.90
CA LEU A 159 -11.35 4.69 9.16
C LEU A 159 -12.77 4.95 8.65
N GLU A 160 -13.24 4.09 7.77
CA GLU A 160 -14.52 4.26 7.08
C GLU A 160 -15.36 2.99 7.14
N ALA A 161 -16.65 3.13 7.44
CA ALA A 161 -17.65 2.10 7.23
C ALA A 161 -18.43 2.38 5.94
N ILE A 162 -18.31 1.50 4.95
CA ILE A 162 -18.84 1.66 3.59
C ILE A 162 -20.01 0.69 3.39
N THR A 163 -21.19 1.17 3.01
CA THR A 163 -22.39 0.35 2.73
C THR A 163 -22.67 0.13 1.23
N GLY A 164 -22.01 0.89 0.35
CA GLY A 164 -22.13 0.81 -1.11
C GLY A 164 -20.86 0.33 -1.81
N PRO A 165 -20.80 0.41 -3.15
CA PRO A 165 -19.64 -0.07 -3.93
C PRO A 165 -18.37 0.80 -3.77
N GLY A 166 -18.41 1.92 -3.03
CA GLY A 166 -17.28 2.85 -2.91
C GLY A 166 -16.78 3.33 -4.27
N CYS A 167 -15.51 3.06 -4.60
CA CYS A 167 -14.95 3.26 -5.94
C CYS A 167 -14.86 1.92 -6.71
N PRO A 168 -15.91 1.52 -7.46
CA PRO A 168 -15.94 0.24 -8.18
C PRO A 168 -15.08 0.23 -9.46
N ARG A 169 -14.58 1.40 -9.87
CA ARG A 169 -13.74 1.54 -11.05
C ARG A 169 -12.29 1.18 -10.72
N TRP A 170 -11.66 0.40 -11.59
CA TRP A 170 -10.23 0.16 -11.53
C TRP A 170 -9.49 1.51 -11.63
N HIS A 171 -8.57 1.74 -10.72
CA HIS A 171 -7.71 2.92 -10.71
C HIS A 171 -6.34 2.57 -10.14
N ALA A 172 -5.38 3.46 -10.37
CA ALA A 172 -4.14 3.50 -9.62
C ALA A 172 -4.05 4.88 -8.98
N ASP A 173 -3.61 4.93 -7.73
CA ASP A 173 -3.55 6.19 -6.99
C ASP A 173 -2.35 7.04 -7.41
N ALA A 174 -2.57 8.36 -7.49
CA ALA A 174 -1.51 9.35 -7.64
C ALA A 174 -0.92 9.76 -6.29
N VAL A 175 -0.49 8.78 -5.50
CA VAL A 175 0.14 8.93 -4.17
C VAL A 175 1.53 8.29 -4.16
N GLY A 176 2.31 8.49 -3.09
CA GLY A 176 3.54 7.73 -2.87
C GLY A 176 3.22 6.31 -2.46
N LEU A 177 3.06 6.09 -1.15
CA LEU A 177 2.55 4.82 -0.61
C LEU A 177 1.16 5.01 -0.02
N ARG A 178 0.37 3.94 -0.05
CA ARG A 178 -0.91 3.81 0.66
C ARG A 178 -0.97 2.46 1.34
N MET A 179 -1.36 2.42 2.61
CA MET A 179 -1.67 1.19 3.32
C MET A 179 -3.17 1.02 3.49
N LEU A 180 -3.66 -0.19 3.22
CA LEU A 180 -5.07 -0.57 3.34
C LEU A 180 -5.19 -1.79 4.25
N CYS A 181 -6.19 -1.80 5.11
CA CYS A 181 -6.60 -2.97 5.88
C CYS A 181 -8.13 -2.98 6.03
N THR A 182 -8.80 -3.98 5.45
CA THR A 182 -10.24 -4.17 5.68
C THR A 182 -10.44 -5.05 6.90
N TYR A 183 -10.90 -4.49 8.01
CA TYR A 183 -11.10 -5.26 9.25
C TYR A 183 -12.34 -6.16 9.22
N ARG A 184 -13.40 -5.72 8.52
CA ARG A 184 -14.65 -6.49 8.38
C ARG A 184 -15.27 -6.25 7.02
N GLY A 185 -15.87 -7.27 6.41
CA GLY A 185 -16.48 -7.20 5.09
C GLY A 185 -15.48 -7.44 3.94
N ALA A 186 -15.94 -7.25 2.71
CA ALA A 186 -15.15 -7.58 1.51
C ALA A 186 -13.91 -6.67 1.36
N GLY A 187 -12.74 -7.28 1.17
CA GLY A 187 -11.50 -6.55 0.97
C GLY A 187 -11.35 -5.94 -0.43
N THR A 188 -10.40 -5.01 -0.53
CA THR A 188 -10.01 -4.35 -1.78
C THR A 188 -9.57 -5.38 -2.84
N GLN A 189 -10.00 -5.17 -4.08
CA GLN A 189 -9.58 -5.97 -5.23
C GLN A 189 -8.39 -5.32 -5.92
N TRP A 190 -7.48 -6.13 -6.47
CA TRP A 190 -6.24 -5.66 -7.05
C TRP A 190 -5.86 -6.47 -8.30
N LEU A 191 -4.97 -5.92 -9.12
CA LEU A 191 -4.45 -6.55 -10.33
C LEU A 191 -2.92 -6.46 -10.38
N CYS A 192 -2.28 -7.62 -10.57
CA CYS A 192 -0.84 -7.72 -10.85
C CYS A 192 -0.55 -7.35 -12.31
N ARG A 193 -0.61 -6.05 -12.67
CA ARG A 193 -0.37 -5.60 -14.06
C ARG A 193 0.37 -4.26 -14.11
N GLN A 194 1.19 -4.11 -15.15
CA GLN A 194 1.83 -2.84 -15.51
C GLN A 194 0.86 -1.92 -16.25
N GLY A 195 1.15 -0.62 -16.21
CA GLY A 195 0.42 0.41 -16.96
C GLY A 195 -0.43 1.34 -16.10
N GLY A 196 -0.47 1.11 -14.78
CA GLY A 196 -0.98 2.07 -13.79
C GLY A 196 -2.35 2.63 -14.14
N ALA A 197 -2.53 3.94 -13.95
CA ALA A 197 -3.77 4.65 -14.19
C ALA A 197 -4.15 4.67 -15.68
N ALA A 198 -3.19 4.58 -16.60
CA ALA A 198 -3.46 4.52 -18.03
C ALA A 198 -4.16 3.21 -18.42
N LEU A 199 -3.64 2.07 -17.95
CA LEU A 199 -4.29 0.77 -18.14
C LEU A 199 -5.61 0.70 -17.36
N ALA A 200 -5.63 1.17 -16.11
CA ALA A 200 -6.83 1.07 -15.27
C ALA A 200 -8.07 1.72 -15.91
N ARG A 201 -7.90 2.84 -16.61
CA ARG A 201 -8.97 3.54 -17.33
C ARG A 201 -9.54 2.78 -18.52
N THR A 202 -8.78 1.85 -19.10
CA THR A 202 -9.26 1.03 -20.23
C THR A 202 -9.90 -0.28 -19.78
N LEU A 203 -9.76 -0.63 -18.50
CA LEU A 203 -10.36 -1.85 -17.96
C LEU A 203 -11.87 -1.68 -17.76
N PRO A 204 -12.68 -2.71 -18.08
CA PRO A 204 -14.11 -2.67 -17.83
C PRO A 204 -14.40 -2.65 -16.33
N ALA A 205 -15.51 -2.02 -15.94
CA ALA A 205 -15.95 -1.96 -14.55
C ALA A 205 -16.41 -3.33 -13.99
N GLY A 206 -16.58 -4.35 -14.84
CA GLY A 206 -17.05 -5.68 -14.45
C GLY A 206 -16.03 -6.54 -13.70
N PRO A 207 -16.37 -7.81 -13.41
CA PRO A 207 -15.43 -8.79 -12.88
C PRO A 207 -14.22 -8.95 -13.80
N HIS A 208 -13.04 -9.11 -13.22
CA HIS A 208 -11.81 -9.35 -13.98
C HIS A 208 -11.19 -10.67 -13.52
N ARG A 209 -11.02 -11.64 -14.44
CA ARG A 209 -10.59 -13.01 -14.11
C ARG A 209 -9.26 -13.10 -13.36
N ALA A 210 -8.37 -12.13 -13.56
CA ALA A 210 -7.06 -12.07 -12.93
C ALA A 210 -7.03 -11.20 -11.66
N ALA A 211 -8.19 -10.73 -11.20
CA ALA A 211 -8.26 -9.92 -9.97
C ALA A 211 -8.06 -10.79 -8.74
N GLY A 212 -7.13 -10.38 -7.88
CA GLY A 212 -7.08 -10.84 -6.50
C GLY A 212 -8.04 -10.03 -5.63
N GLN A 213 -8.44 -10.61 -4.50
CA GLN A 213 -9.18 -9.92 -3.45
C GLN A 213 -8.47 -10.12 -2.12
N MET A 214 -8.23 -9.03 -1.40
CA MET A 214 -7.65 -9.11 -0.06
C MET A 214 -8.65 -9.77 0.89
N ALA A 215 -8.20 -10.74 1.66
CA ALA A 215 -8.99 -11.27 2.77
C ALA A 215 -9.12 -10.20 3.87
N PRO A 216 -10.20 -10.22 4.67
CA PRO A 216 -10.29 -9.39 5.86
C PRO A 216 -9.04 -9.55 6.73
N GLY A 217 -8.54 -8.44 7.26
CA GLY A 217 -7.37 -8.38 8.10
C GLY A 217 -6.02 -8.40 7.41
N THR A 218 -5.98 -8.71 6.10
CA THR A 218 -4.76 -8.56 5.30
C THR A 218 -4.36 -7.09 5.26
N VAL A 219 -3.10 -6.80 5.61
CA VAL A 219 -2.52 -5.47 5.46
C VAL A 219 -1.85 -5.40 4.10
N ALA A 220 -2.24 -4.42 3.30
CA ALA A 220 -1.68 -4.19 1.98
C ALA A 220 -0.96 -2.85 1.95
N VAL A 221 0.28 -2.81 1.44
CA VAL A 221 0.93 -1.55 1.05
C VAL A 221 0.99 -1.49 -0.47
N LEU A 222 0.38 -0.44 -1.02
CA LEU A 222 0.26 -0.18 -2.44
C LEU A 222 1.22 0.95 -2.81
N LYS A 223 1.96 0.75 -3.91
CA LYS A 223 2.79 1.79 -4.51
C LYS A 223 1.99 2.56 -5.55
N GLY A 224 1.81 3.87 -5.33
CA GLY A 224 1.12 4.77 -6.25
C GLY A 224 2.04 5.37 -7.30
N GLU A 225 1.48 6.13 -8.25
CA GLU A 225 2.23 6.72 -9.36
C GLU A 225 3.14 7.90 -8.96
N ARG A 226 2.93 8.49 -7.79
CA ARG A 226 3.82 9.53 -7.25
C ARG A 226 4.96 8.98 -6.40
N PHE A 227 5.02 7.66 -6.19
CA PHE A 227 6.20 7.05 -5.60
C PHE A 227 7.42 7.29 -6.51
N PRO A 228 8.59 7.68 -5.97
CA PRO A 228 9.78 7.93 -6.78
C PRO A 228 10.09 6.80 -7.75
N GLY A 229 10.13 7.11 -9.06
CA GLY A 229 10.40 6.13 -10.11
C GLY A 229 9.21 5.23 -10.53
N ASN A 230 7.99 5.45 -10.00
CA ASN A 230 6.82 4.60 -10.27
C ASN A 230 5.74 5.25 -11.16
N ALA A 231 6.06 6.32 -11.88
CA ALA A 231 5.13 7.00 -12.76
C ALA A 231 4.58 6.04 -13.84
N GLY A 232 3.25 5.97 -13.97
CA GLY A 232 2.58 5.07 -14.91
C GLY A 232 2.58 3.58 -14.52
N LEU A 233 3.07 3.25 -13.32
CA LEU A 233 3.19 1.88 -12.83
C LEU A 233 2.36 1.60 -11.56
N GLY A 234 1.60 2.58 -11.06
CA GLY A 234 0.86 2.44 -9.79
C GLY A 234 0.01 1.17 -9.68
N CYS A 235 -0.12 0.63 -8.48
CA CYS A 235 -0.91 -0.56 -8.21
C CYS A 235 -2.37 -0.36 -8.62
N ILE A 236 -2.84 -1.18 -9.56
CA ILE A 236 -4.22 -1.14 -10.04
C ILE A 236 -5.11 -1.86 -9.03
N HIS A 237 -6.07 -1.13 -8.47
CA HIS A 237 -6.98 -1.64 -7.46
C HIS A 237 -8.36 -0.98 -7.55
N ARG A 238 -9.31 -1.51 -6.78
CA ARG A 238 -10.65 -0.95 -6.61
C ARG A 238 -11.32 -1.44 -5.33
N SER A 239 -12.38 -0.73 -4.92
CA SER A 239 -13.33 -1.30 -3.97
C SER A 239 -13.99 -2.55 -4.57
N PRO A 240 -14.28 -3.58 -3.76
CA PRO A 240 -15.05 -4.73 -4.23
C PRO A 240 -16.44 -4.28 -4.69
N PRO A 241 -17.11 -5.08 -5.53
CA PRO A 241 -18.53 -4.87 -5.86
C PRO A 241 -19.38 -4.73 -4.59
N ALA A 242 -20.53 -4.06 -4.72
CA ALA A 242 -21.44 -3.84 -3.60
C ALA A 242 -21.77 -5.16 -2.88
N GLY A 243 -21.86 -5.09 -1.56
CA GLY A 243 -22.11 -6.22 -0.68
C GLY A 243 -22.43 -5.74 0.74
N ALA A 244 -22.18 -6.58 1.74
CA ALA A 244 -22.32 -6.19 3.14
C ALA A 244 -21.40 -5.01 3.48
N ALA A 245 -21.80 -4.24 4.51
CA ALA A 245 -21.00 -3.12 5.00
C ALA A 245 -19.58 -3.58 5.36
N ARG A 246 -18.58 -2.77 5.00
CA ARG A 246 -17.17 -3.06 5.31
C ARG A 246 -16.52 -1.94 6.11
N LEU A 247 -15.64 -2.30 7.04
CA LEU A 247 -14.82 -1.37 7.81
C LEU A 247 -13.41 -1.37 7.24
N LEU A 248 -13.01 -0.26 6.64
CA LEU A 248 -11.72 -0.09 5.96
C LEU A 248 -10.88 0.95 6.68
N LEU A 249 -9.65 0.58 7.00
CA LEU A 249 -8.57 1.50 7.33
C LEU A 249 -7.78 1.84 6.07
N CYS A 250 -7.52 3.14 5.90
CA CYS A 250 -6.62 3.70 4.92
C CYS A 250 -5.58 4.55 5.67
N ILE A 251 -4.30 4.31 5.40
CA ILE A 251 -3.20 5.12 5.91
C ILE A 251 -2.42 5.67 4.71
N ASP A 252 -2.28 6.98 4.67
CA ASP A 252 -1.57 7.71 3.63
C ASP A 252 -0.47 8.58 4.23
N GLN A 253 0.44 9.03 3.38
CA GLN A 253 1.41 10.06 3.74
C GLN A 253 0.66 11.35 4.14
N PRO A 254 1.15 12.12 5.13
CA PRO A 254 0.55 13.37 5.53
C PRO A 254 0.62 14.39 4.37
N GLY A 255 -0.36 15.29 4.32
CA GLY A 255 -0.47 16.27 3.25
C GLY A 255 -1.48 15.90 2.17
N ARG A 256 -1.89 16.92 1.41
CA ARG A 256 -3.10 16.91 0.58
C ARG A 256 -3.02 15.91 -0.59
N ILE A 257 -3.78 14.82 -0.53
CA ILE A 257 -4.38 14.24 -1.75
C ILE A 257 -5.60 15.11 -2.07
N PRO A 258 -5.71 15.71 -3.27
CA PRO A 258 -6.86 16.56 -3.62
C PRO A 258 -8.16 15.80 -3.41
N VAL A 259 -9.13 16.46 -2.79
CA VAL A 259 -10.53 16.02 -2.84
C VAL A 259 -10.95 16.10 -4.30
N ALA A 260 -11.46 14.98 -4.82
CA ALA A 260 -12.04 14.89 -6.16
C ALA A 260 -13.26 15.82 -6.29
#